data_AF-A0A932BH69-F1
#
_entry.id   AF-A0A932BH69-F1
#
_cell.length_a   1.000
_cell.length_b   1.000
_cell.length_c   1.000
_cell.angle_alpha   90.00
_cell.angle_beta   90.00
_cell.angle_gamma   90.00
#
_symmetry.space_group_name_H-M   'P 1'
#
loop_
_entity.id
_entity.type
_entity.pdbx_description
1 polymer ?
#
loop_
_entity_poly.entity_id
_entity_poly.type
_entity_poly.pdbx_seq_one_letter_code
_entity_poly.pdbx_strand_id
1 'polypeptide(L)' 'EVELGFQQLSELLHVQGITVVGPLPPAIQITTTFSSGVATTSAQPAAAQALLDFLASPAASDAKRRQGMEPA' A
#
# COMPACT_ATOMS: atom_id res chain seq x y z
N GLU A 1 -3.19 28.82 14.20
CA GLU A 1 -3.56 28.18 12.92
C GLU A 1 -3.16 26.71 12.97
N VAL A 2 -3.81 25.85 12.21
CA VAL A 2 -3.42 24.43 12.06
C VAL A 2 -3.23 24.19 10.58
N GLU A 3 -2.12 23.59 10.20
CA GLU A 3 -1.85 23.22 8.81
C GLU A 3 -2.46 21.85 8.52
N LEU A 4 -3.16 21.73 7.38
CA LEU A 4 -3.82 20.50 6.94
C LEU A 4 -3.17 19.99 5.66
N GLY A 5 -2.90 18.70 5.61
CA GLY A 5 -2.33 18.02 4.45
C GLY A 5 -3.12 16.76 4.09
N PHE A 6 -3.08 16.39 2.82
CA PHE A 6 -3.70 15.16 2.30
C PHE A 6 -2.63 14.34 1.59
N GLN A 7 -2.50 13.07 1.97
CA GLN A 7 -1.57 12.15 1.33
C GLN A 7 -2.02 10.70 1.56
N GLN A 8 -1.42 9.75 0.84
CA GLN A 8 -1.61 8.32 1.06
C GLN A 8 -1.23 7.93 2.50
N LEU A 9 -2.05 7.08 3.13
CA LEU A 9 -1.85 6.66 4.52
C LEU A 9 -0.48 6.01 4.74
N SER A 10 -0.01 5.20 3.79
CA SER A 10 1.30 4.55 3.82
C SER A 10 2.47 5.53 3.95
N GLU A 11 2.36 6.70 3.32
CA GLU A 11 3.37 7.76 3.38
C GLU A 11 3.33 8.54 4.70
N LEU A 12 2.15 8.65 5.33
CA LEU A 12 1.96 9.41 6.57
C LEU A 12 2.31 8.63 7.83
N LEU A 13 2.16 7.30 7.83
CA LEU A 13 2.31 6.45 9.03
C LEU A 13 3.64 6.62 9.77
N HIS A 14 4.71 6.98 9.05
CA HIS A 14 6.06 7.06 9.60
C HIS A 14 6.56 8.51 9.75
N VAL A 15 5.72 9.50 9.44
CA VAL A 15 6.08 10.92 9.55
C VAL A 15 5.97 11.36 11.01
N GLN A 16 7.05 11.90 11.55
CA GLN A 16 7.08 12.41 12.91
C GLN A 16 6.44 13.79 13.00
N GLY A 17 5.79 14.09 14.13
CA GLY A 17 5.24 15.41 14.42
C GLY A 17 3.87 15.71 13.81
N ILE A 18 3.27 14.77 13.06
CA ILE A 18 1.91 14.90 12.55
C ILE A 18 0.92 14.06 13.36
N THR A 19 -0.36 14.43 13.30
CA THR A 19 -1.46 13.59 13.78
C THR A 19 -2.28 13.13 12.57
N VAL A 20 -2.40 11.82 12.38
CA VAL A 20 -3.26 11.25 11.34
C VAL A 20 -4.70 11.24 11.85
N VAL A 21 -5.55 12.07 11.26
CA VAL A 21 -6.96 12.22 11.67
C VAL A 21 -7.88 11.11 11.14
N GLY A 22 -7.46 10.39 10.10
CA GLY A 22 -8.22 9.32 9.47
C GLY A 22 -8.37 9.50 7.95
N PRO A 23 -9.07 8.57 7.27
CA PRO A 23 -9.33 8.68 5.84
C PRO A 23 -10.34 9.80 5.53
N LEU A 24 -10.32 10.25 4.28
CA LEU A 24 -11.38 11.10 3.74
C LEU A 24 -12.73 10.36 3.71
N PRO A 25 -13.87 11.09 3.72
CA PRO A 25 -15.18 10.48 3.49
C PRO A 25 -15.22 9.66 2.20
N PRO A 26 -15.90 8.50 2.16
CA PRO A 26 -15.88 7.59 1.01
C PRO A 26 -16.22 8.24 -0.34
N ALA A 27 -17.13 9.23 -0.34
CA ALA A 27 -17.55 9.94 -1.55
C ALA A 27 -16.43 10.76 -2.22
N ILE A 28 -15.37 11.11 -1.48
CA ILE A 28 -14.25 11.92 -1.96
C ILE A 28 -12.89 11.27 -1.65
N GLN A 29 -12.89 10.02 -1.17
CA GLN A 29 -11.69 9.27 -0.90
C GLN A 29 -11.10 8.71 -2.20
N ILE A 30 -9.78 8.81 -2.34
CA ILE A 30 -9.06 8.18 -3.44
C ILE A 30 -8.38 6.93 -2.90
N THR A 31 -8.74 5.77 -3.45
CA THR A 31 -8.05 4.51 -3.19
C THR A 31 -6.92 4.35 -4.20
N THR A 32 -5.68 4.34 -3.72
CA THR A 32 -4.52 4.02 -4.55
C THR A 32 -4.34 2.50 -4.61
N THR A 33 -4.55 1.92 -5.80
CA THR A 33 -4.32 0.49 -6.03
C THR A 33 -2.88 0.24 -6.46
N PHE A 34 -2.17 -0.59 -5.72
CA PHE A 34 -0.85 -1.08 -6.09
C PHE A 34 -0.98 -2.38 -6.90
N SER A 35 -0.36 -2.42 -8.07
CA SER A 35 -0.39 -3.56 -8.97
C SER A 35 1.03 -4.08 -9.23
N SER A 36 1.14 -5.37 -9.47
CA SER A 36 2.41 -6.03 -9.79
C SER A 36 2.25 -6.90 -11.05
N GLY A 37 3.34 -7.06 -11.80
CA GLY A 37 3.38 -7.92 -12.97
C GLY A 37 4.79 -8.43 -13.24
N VAL A 38 4.88 -9.58 -13.92
CA VAL A 38 6.15 -10.13 -14.38
C VAL A 38 6.48 -9.54 -15.75
N ALA A 39 7.67 -8.93 -15.88
CA ALA A 39 8.13 -8.42 -17.17
C ALA A 39 8.28 -9.56 -18.19
N THR A 40 7.82 -9.33 -19.42
CA THR A 40 7.91 -10.32 -20.51
C THR A 40 9.35 -10.69 -20.88
N THR A 41 10.31 -9.82 -20.57
CA THR A 41 11.74 -10.00 -20.80
C THR A 41 12.47 -10.59 -19.58
N SER A 42 11.76 -10.98 -18.52
CA SER A 42 12.39 -11.51 -17.31
C SER A 42 13.17 -12.79 -17.62
N ALA A 43 14.42 -12.84 -17.17
CA ALA A 43 15.24 -14.05 -17.19
C ALA A 43 14.82 -15.07 -16.12
N GLN A 44 13.95 -14.67 -15.17
CA GLN A 44 13.50 -15.48 -14.04
C GLN A 44 11.98 -15.32 -13.82
N PRO A 45 11.14 -15.64 -14.81
CA PRO A 45 9.70 -15.37 -14.73
C PRO A 45 9.01 -16.18 -13.63
N ALA A 46 9.42 -17.44 -13.43
CA ALA A 46 8.85 -18.30 -12.38
C ALA A 46 9.18 -17.79 -10.97
N ALA A 47 10.42 -17.36 -10.72
CA ALA A 47 10.81 -16.81 -9.42
C ALA A 47 10.10 -15.47 -9.14
N ALA A 48 9.97 -14.61 -10.16
CA ALA A 48 9.20 -13.38 -10.04
C ALA A 48 7.73 -13.67 -9.71
N GLN A 49 7.10 -14.62 -10.41
CA GLN A 49 5.72 -15.02 -10.12
C GLN A 49 5.57 -15.56 -8.69
N ALA A 50 6.48 -16.42 -8.24
CA ALA A 50 6.47 -16.95 -6.87
C ALA A 50 6.54 -15.85 -5.80
N LEU A 51 7.30 -14.77 -6.05
CA LEU A 51 7.31 -13.59 -5.18
C LEU A 51 5.96 -12.87 -5.20
N LEU A 52 5.35 -12.66 -6.37
CA LEU A 52 4.04 -12.01 -6.46
C LEU A 52 2.95 -12.82 -5.77
N ASP A 53 2.97 -14.14 -5.92
CA ASP A 53 2.05 -15.06 -5.25
C ASP A 53 2.21 -14.97 -3.73
N PHE A 54 3.45 -14.92 -3.23
CA PHE A 54 3.72 -14.71 -1.80
C PHE A 54 3.19 -13.35 -1.32
N LEU A 55 3.44 -12.27 -2.06
CA LEU A 55 2.94 -10.94 -1.73
C LEU A 55 1.41 -10.86 -1.75
N ALA A 56 0.73 -11.67 -2.57
CA ALA A 56 -0.72 -11.80 -2.60
C ALA A 56 -1.30 -12.75 -1.53
N SER A 57 -0.45 -13.54 -0.86
CA SER A 57 -0.89 -14.53 0.12
C SER A 57 -1.36 -13.92 1.45
N PRO A 58 -2.19 -14.65 2.23
CA PRO A 58 -2.58 -14.23 3.59
C PRO A 58 -1.39 -13.95 4.52
N ALA A 59 -0.25 -14.59 4.30
CA ALA A 59 0.96 -14.38 5.11
C ALA A 59 1.49 -12.95 5.02
N ALA A 60 1.22 -12.24 3.91
CA ALA A 60 1.63 -10.85 3.72
C ALA A 60 0.58 -9.83 4.21
N SER A 61 -0.65 -10.25 4.51
CA SER A 61 -1.77 -9.35 4.80
C SER A 61 -1.53 -8.47 6.04
N ASP A 62 -0.96 -9.04 7.11
CA ASP A 62 -0.70 -8.27 8.32
C ASP A 62 0.43 -7.26 8.14
N ALA A 63 1.42 -7.58 7.29
CA ALA A 63 2.45 -6.63 6.94
C ALA A 63 1.87 -5.43 6.17
N LYS A 64 0.96 -5.67 5.22
CA LYS A 64 0.27 -4.61 4.46
C LYS A 64 -0.54 -3.70 5.39
N ARG A 65 -1.33 -4.27 6.31
CA ARG A 65 -2.13 -3.49 7.27
C ARG A 65 -1.27 -2.65 8.20
N ARG A 66 -0.15 -3.20 8.71
CA ARG A 66 0.81 -2.44 9.53
C ARG A 66 1.44 -1.26 8.78
N GLN A 67 1.40 -1.28 7.44
CA GLN A 67 1.94 -0.25 6.57
C GLN A 67 0.84 0.61 5.90
N GLY A 68 -0.40 0.56 6.41
CA GLY A 68 -1.47 1.44 5.99
C GLY A 68 -2.12 1.07 4.66
N MET A 69 -1.97 -0.18 4.23
CA MET A 69 -2.53 -0.72 3.00
C MET A 69 -3.58 -1.79 3.32
N GLU A 70 -4.58 -1.91 2.45
CA GLU A 70 -5.50 -3.05 2.47
C GLU A 70 -4.95 -4.19 1.59
N PRO A 71 -4.96 -5.45 2.06
CA PRO A 71 -4.69 -6.60 1.20
C PRO A 71 -5.67 -6.71 0.03
N ALA A 72 -5.20 -7.32 -1.06
CA ALA A 72 -6.02 -7.65 -2.22
C ALA A 72 -7.02 -8.77 -1.91
#